data_AF-A0AB73HIF8-F1
#
_entry.id   AF-A0AB73HIF8-F1
#
_cell.length_a   1.000
_cell.length_b   1.000
_cell.length_c   1.000
_cell.angle_alpha   90.00
_cell.angle_beta   90.00
_cell.angle_gamma   90.00
#
_symmetry.space_group_name_H-M   'P 1'
#
loop_
_entity.id
_entity.type
_entity.pdbx_description
1 polymer ?
#
loop_
_entity_poly.entity_id
_entity_poly.type
_entity_poly.pdbx_seq_one_letter_code
_entity_poly.pdbx_strand_id
1 'polypeptide(L)' 'MSSITYSERIKIETFCELGLSNIQMSDRLKRSPATISYELARCEPYQAE' A
#
# COMPACT_ATOMS: atom_id res chain seq x y z
N MET A 1 -14.69 -1.22 1.45
CA MET A 1 -13.39 -0.85 0.87
C MET A 1 -12.97 -1.94 -0.09
N SER A 2 -12.55 -1.60 -1.32
CA SER A 2 -12.01 -2.61 -2.24
C SER A 2 -10.66 -3.09 -1.73
N SER A 3 -10.50 -4.40 -1.58
CA SER A 3 -9.23 -4.99 -1.16
C SER A 3 -8.14 -4.67 -2.18
N ILE A 4 -6.93 -4.39 -1.69
CA ILE A 4 -5.74 -4.34 -2.51
C ILE A 4 -5.34 -5.78 -2.87
N THR A 5 -4.98 -6.01 -4.14
CA THR A 5 -4.47 -7.30 -4.59
C THR A 5 -3.04 -7.51 -4.08
N TYR A 6 -2.59 -8.77 -4.05
CA TYR A 6 -1.19 -9.07 -3.69
C TYR A 6 -0.19 -8.30 -4.57
N SER A 7 -0.42 -8.21 -5.89
CA SER A 7 0.48 -7.49 -6.79
C SER A 7 0.53 -5.98 -6.51
N GLU A 8 -0.58 -5.38 -6.08
CA GLU A 8 -0.63 -3.98 -5.69
C GLU A 8 0.09 -3.76 -4.35
N ARG A 9 0.01 -4.72 -3.41
CA ARG A 9 0.77 -4.69 -2.15
C ARG A 9 2.28 -4.69 -2.40
N ILE A 10 2.78 -5.59 -3.25
CA ILE A 10 4.21 -5.63 -3.62
C ILE A 10 4.64 -4.31 -4.26
N LYS A 11 3.81 -3.72 -5.14
CA LYS A 11 4.12 -2.41 -5.73
C LYS A 11 4.16 -1.29 -4.68
N ILE A 12 3.28 -1.31 -3.69
CA ILE A 12 3.30 -0.35 -2.57
C ILE A 12 4.59 -0.47 -1.77
N GLU A 13 5.00 -1.70 -1.43
CA GLU A 13 6.28 -1.96 -0.73
C GLU A 13 7.46 -1.40 -1.53
N THR A 14 7.55 -1.76 -2.82
CA THR A 14 8.59 -1.22 -3.72
C THR A 14 8.56 0.30 -3.80
N PHE A 15 7.37 0.91 -3.89
CA PHE A 15 7.26 2.37 -3.94
C PHE A 15 7.68 3.03 -2.64
N CYS A 16 7.48 2.39 -1.48
CA CYS A 16 7.95 2.91 -0.20
C CYS A 16 9.47 2.90 -0.12
N GLU A 17 10.10 1.80 -0.54
CA GLU A 17 11.57 1.70 -0.62
C GLU A 17 12.17 2.74 -1.57
N LEU A 18 11.45 3.08 -2.64
CA LEU A 18 11.81 4.14 -3.58
C LEU A 18 11.47 5.55 -3.09
N GLY A 19 10.88 5.70 -1.90
CA GLY A 19 10.57 6.99 -1.29
C GLY A 19 9.41 7.76 -1.93
N LEU A 20 8.48 7.07 -2.59
CA LEU A 20 7.29 7.72 -3.12
C LEU A 20 6.33 8.12 -1.98
N SER A 21 5.61 9.21 -2.18
CA SER A 21 4.51 9.62 -1.31
C SER A 21 3.22 8.85 -1.63
N ASN A 22 2.28 8.81 -0.67
CA ASN A 22 0.99 8.14 -0.84
C ASN A 22 0.20 8.67 -2.06
N ILE A 23 0.32 9.96 -2.38
CA ILE A 23 -0.32 10.57 -3.57
C ILE A 23 0.28 10.00 -4.86
N GLN A 24 1.61 9.95 -4.95
CA GLN A 24 2.30 9.38 -6.12
C GLN A 24 1.97 7.89 -6.31
N MET A 25 1.89 7.12 -5.22
CA MET A 25 1.49 5.71 -5.26
C MET A 25 0.03 5.56 -5.71
N SER A 26 -0.86 6.36 -5.13
CA SER A 26 -2.28 6.42 -5.45
C SER A 26 -2.52 6.65 -6.95
N ASP A 27 -1.83 7.63 -7.54
CA ASP A 27 -1.95 7.98 -8.95
C ASP A 27 -1.47 6.86 -9.90
N ARG A 28 -0.41 6.15 -9.51
CA ARG A 28 0.16 5.02 -10.27
C ARG A 28 -0.71 3.77 -10.19
N LEU A 29 -1.32 3.51 -9.04
CA LEU A 29 -2.16 2.32 -8.80
C LEU A 29 -3.64 2.55 -9.12
N LYS A 30 -4.04 3.79 -9.45
CA LYS A 30 -5.44 4.18 -9.64
C LYS A 30 -6.30 3.81 -8.43
N ARG A 31 -5.73 3.95 -7.24
CA ARG A 31 -6.40 3.76 -5.95
C ARG A 31 -6.62 5.11 -5.28
N SER A 32 -7.37 5.12 -4.18
CA SER A 32 -7.47 6.33 -3.36
C SER A 32 -6.25 6.44 -2.45
N PRO A 33 -5.80 7.66 -2.08
CA PRO A 33 -4.72 7.82 -1.10
C PRO A 33 -5.06 7.15 0.24
N ALA A 34 -6.34 7.14 0.63
CA ALA A 34 -6.81 6.46 1.84
C ALA A 34 -6.60 4.94 1.78
N THR A 35 -6.73 4.33 0.60
CA THR A 35 -6.44 2.90 0.41
C THR A 35 -4.96 2.62 0.61
N ILE A 36 -4.07 3.51 0.12
CA ILE A 36 -2.63 3.38 0.34
C ILE A 36 -2.30 3.53 1.82
N SER A 37 -2.80 4.58 2.48
CA SER A 37 -2.58 4.80 3.92
C SER A 37 -3.09 3.63 4.77
N TYR A 38 -4.25 3.07 4.42
CA TYR A 38 -4.79 1.89 5.11
C TYR A 38 -3.89 0.68 4.96
N GLU A 39 -3.35 0.44 3.76
CA GLU A 39 -2.44 -0.68 3.53
C GLU A 39 -1.10 -0.52 4.26
N LEU A 40 -0.54 0.70 4.26
CA LEU A 40 0.69 0.99 4.99
C LEU A 40 0.51 0.87 6.51
N ALA A 41 -0.66 1.25 7.03
CA ALA A 41 -0.99 1.07 8.44
C ALA A 41 -1.20 -0.41 8.83
N ARG A 42 -1.40 -1.31 7.86
CA ARG A 42 -1.50 -2.76 8.09
C ARG A 42 -0.13 -3.46 8.20
N CYS A 43 0.98 -2.73 8.21
CA CYS A 43 2.29 -3.24 8.64
C CYS A 43 2.30 -3.54 10.15
N GLU A 44 1.41 -4.40 10.62
CA GLU A 44 1.62 -5.17 11.83
C GLU A 44 2.23 -6.51 11.38
N PRO A 45 3.35 -6.96 11.96
CA PRO A 45 3.86 -8.29 11.68
C PRO A 45 2.76 -9.31 12.00
N TYR A 46 2.58 -10.30 11.12
CA TYR A 46 1.69 -11.43 11.38
C TYR A 46 2.10 -12.09 12.70
N GLN A 47 1.34 -11.83 13.77
CA GLN A 47 1.44 -12.57 15.02
C GLN A 47 0.74 -13.91 14.77
N ALA A 48 1.52 -14.94 14.47
CA ALA A 48 1.02 -16.30 14.59
C ALA A 48 0.89 -16.58 16.10
N GLU A 49 -0.35 -16.59 16.62
CA GLU A 49 -0.63 -17.23 17.92
C GLU A 49 -0.46 -18.75 17.81
#